data_AF-A0A8B6FYC0-F1
#
_entry.id   AF-A0A8B6FYC0-F1
#
_cell.length_a   1.000
_cell.length_b   1.000
_cell.length_c   1.000
_cell.angle_alpha   90.00
_cell.angle_beta   90.00
_cell.angle_gamma   90.00
#
_symmetry.space_group_name_H-M   'P 1'
#
loop_
_entity.id
_entity.type
_entity.pdbx_description
1 polymer ?
#
loop_
_entity_poly.entity_id
_entity_poly.type
_entity_poly.pdbx_seq_one_letter_code
_entity_poly.pdbx_strand_id
1 'polypeptide(L)'
;MKRDLYVDNILSSVETYDEAITYFKDARNVMSKGGFNLRSWSSNCSDLTEIAKNENLAEKNITDSEWKYCPTNDNPADLLTRGISASQLADAKLWYNGPEWINCSTSWPQWTPNTCILLTNIDQEESVTNTIEVNNTHGIHCILDIMRYSTLTKILRVSSWIYRFIANCRKSRLHRIQSKFITCEELQDATEQMK
;
A
#
# COMPACT_ATOMS: atom_id res chain seq x y z
N MET A 1 -1.60 -6.79 -10.13
CA MET A 1 -1.02 -5.76 -9.24
C MET A 1 -2.01 -4.68 -8.80
N LYS A 2 -2.72 -3.96 -9.70
CA LYS A 2 -3.60 -2.84 -9.27
C LYS A 2 -4.74 -3.24 -8.30
N ARG A 3 -5.19 -4.50 -8.35
CA ARG A 3 -6.24 -5.05 -7.47
C ARG A 3 -5.69 -5.80 -6.25
N ASP A 4 -4.36 -5.92 -6.17
CA ASP A 4 -3.66 -6.80 -5.23
C ASP A 4 -2.87 -5.98 -4.20
N LEU A 5 -3.09 -4.67 -4.17
CA LEU A 5 -2.33 -3.74 -3.34
C LEU A 5 -3.17 -3.36 -2.11
N TYR A 6 -2.73 -3.80 -0.93
CA TYR A 6 -3.33 -3.43 0.34
C TYR A 6 -2.33 -2.57 1.12
N VAL A 7 -2.59 -1.26 1.18
CA VAL A 7 -1.72 -0.26 1.80
C VAL A 7 -0.31 -0.33 1.19
N ASP A 8 0.68 -0.85 1.92
CA ASP A 8 2.08 -0.99 1.49
C ASP A 8 2.43 -2.39 0.98
N ASN A 9 1.49 -3.35 1.05
CA ASN A 9 1.71 -4.75 0.71
C ASN A 9 1.04 -5.14 -0.62
N ILE A 10 1.68 -6.07 -1.34
CA ILE A 10 1.10 -6.74 -2.51
C ILE A 10 0.71 -8.15 -2.10
N LEU A 11 -0.58 -8.47 -2.13
CA LEU A 11 -1.16 -9.76 -1.76
C LEU A 11 -1.87 -10.34 -2.98
N SER A 12 -1.34 -11.43 -3.52
CA SER A 12 -1.90 -12.10 -4.70
C SER A 12 -1.84 -13.61 -4.53
N SER A 13 -2.81 -14.29 -5.15
CA SER A 13 -2.78 -15.74 -5.35
C SER A 13 -2.63 -16.04 -6.84
N VAL A 14 -2.00 -17.17 -7.16
CA VAL A 14 -1.86 -17.71 -8.51
C VAL A 14 -2.08 -19.21 -8.48
N GLU A 15 -2.46 -19.81 -9.60
CA GLU A 15 -2.86 -21.22 -9.65
C GLU A 15 -1.66 -22.16 -9.79
N THR A 16 -0.56 -21.67 -10.36
CA THR A 16 0.61 -22.49 -10.66
C THR A 16 1.91 -21.93 -10.11
N TYR A 17 2.89 -22.82 -9.94
CA TYR A 17 4.25 -22.46 -9.52
C TYR A 17 4.94 -21.50 -10.50
N ASP A 18 4.82 -21.76 -11.81
CA ASP A 18 5.46 -20.94 -12.85
C ASP A 18 4.90 -19.51 -12.87
N GLU A 19 3.59 -19.36 -12.65
CA GLU A 19 2.96 -18.06 -12.46
C GLU A 19 3.48 -17.37 -11.21
N ALA A 20 3.68 -18.09 -10.10
CA ALA A 20 4.16 -17.53 -8.85
C ALA A 20 5.58 -16.98 -8.98
N ILE A 21 6.46 -17.72 -9.67
CA ILE A 21 7.83 -17.29 -9.99
C ILE A 21 7.82 -16.08 -10.92
N THR A 22 6.95 -16.09 -11.93
CA THR A 22 6.81 -14.95 -12.86
C THR A 22 6.35 -13.71 -12.11
N TYR A 23 5.35 -13.85 -11.24
CA TYR A 23 4.82 -12.77 -10.41
C TYR A 23 5.88 -12.17 -9.49
N PHE A 24 6.69 -13.00 -8.83
CA PHE A 24 7.82 -12.56 -8.02
C PHE A 24 8.83 -11.72 -8.82
N LYS A 25 9.23 -12.21 -10.00
CA LYS A 25 10.17 -11.52 -10.89
C LYS A 25 9.61 -10.19 -11.39
N ASP A 26 8.33 -10.17 -11.74
CA ASP A 26 7.66 -8.96 -12.22
C ASP A 26 7.53 -7.91 -11.11
N ALA A 27 7.14 -8.31 -9.90
CA ALA A 27 7.07 -7.41 -8.74
C ALA A 27 8.45 -6.77 -8.45
N ARG A 28 9.53 -7.56 -8.49
CA ARG A 28 10.91 -7.06 -8.36
C ARG A 28 11.25 -6.03 -9.44
N ASN A 29 10.94 -6.35 -10.69
CA ASN A 29 11.23 -5.49 -11.84
C ASN A 29 10.45 -4.17 -11.76
N VAL A 30 9.16 -4.22 -11.41
CA VAL A 30 8.31 -3.03 -11.29
C VAL A 30 8.80 -2.12 -10.18
N MET A 31 9.07 -2.65 -8.98
CA MET A 31 9.61 -1.87 -7.86
C MET A 31 10.96 -1.23 -8.23
N SER A 32 11.87 -2.02 -8.83
CA SER A 32 13.19 -1.54 -9.27
C SER A 32 13.08 -0.44 -10.32
N LYS A 33 12.17 -0.58 -11.30
CA LYS A 33 11.87 0.47 -12.29
C LYS A 33 11.32 1.74 -11.66
N GLY A 34 10.64 1.65 -10.51
CA GLY A 34 10.19 2.78 -9.71
C GLY A 34 11.26 3.43 -8.84
N GLY A 35 12.46 2.84 -8.74
CA GLY A 35 13.52 3.29 -7.82
C GLY A 35 13.33 2.78 -6.38
N PHE A 36 12.46 1.79 -6.18
CA PHE A 36 12.20 1.17 -4.89
C PHE A 36 12.81 -0.24 -4.86
N ASN A 37 13.24 -0.66 -3.67
CA ASN A 37 13.63 -2.04 -3.43
C ASN A 37 12.44 -2.79 -2.85
N LEU A 38 12.12 -3.96 -3.40
CA LEU A 38 11.27 -4.93 -2.73
C LEU A 38 11.96 -5.31 -1.41
N ARG A 39 11.28 -5.12 -0.28
CA ARG A 39 11.88 -5.22 1.06
C ARG A 39 11.78 -6.63 1.65
N SER A 40 10.64 -7.28 1.47
CA SER A 40 10.36 -8.63 1.92
C SER A 40 9.46 -9.36 0.93
N TRP A 41 9.47 -10.68 1.01
CA TRP A 41 8.62 -11.59 0.25
C TRP A 41 8.26 -12.79 1.11
N SER A 42 7.00 -13.20 1.00
CA SER A 42 6.42 -14.36 1.68
C SER A 42 5.58 -15.16 0.69
N SER A 43 5.69 -16.48 0.77
CA SER A 43 4.97 -17.41 -0.10
C SER A 43 4.67 -18.71 0.64
N ASN A 44 3.59 -19.38 0.26
CA ASN A 44 3.29 -20.75 0.70
C ASN A 44 4.04 -21.81 -0.14
N CYS A 45 4.78 -21.41 -1.17
CA CYS A 45 5.65 -22.29 -1.95
C CYS A 45 7.06 -22.36 -1.33
N SER A 46 7.53 -23.57 -1.04
CA SER A 46 8.86 -23.82 -0.46
C SER A 46 9.99 -23.23 -1.30
N ASP A 47 9.94 -23.45 -2.60
CA ASP A 47 11.02 -23.10 -3.52
C ASP A 47 11.12 -21.57 -3.67
N LEU A 48 9.98 -20.89 -3.77
CA LEU A 48 9.91 -19.42 -3.74
C LEU A 48 10.40 -18.84 -2.42
N THR A 49 10.09 -19.51 -1.31
CA THR A 49 10.57 -19.11 0.01
C THR A 49 12.09 -19.25 0.10
N GLU A 50 12.66 -20.31 -0.47
CA GLU A 50 14.11 -20.52 -0.54
C GLU A 50 14.80 -19.48 -1.44
N ILE A 51 14.21 -19.18 -2.61
CA ILE A 51 14.68 -18.09 -3.48
C ILE A 51 14.67 -16.75 -2.73
N ALA A 52 13.58 -16.43 -2.03
CA ALA A 52 13.48 -15.22 -1.23
C ALA A 52 14.52 -15.18 -0.09
N LYS A 53 14.80 -16.31 0.57
CA LYS A 53 15.86 -16.42 1.59
C LYS A 53 17.23 -16.13 0.98
N ASN A 54 17.55 -16.76 -0.15
CA ASN A 54 18.81 -16.57 -0.86
C ASN A 54 19.01 -15.13 -1.33
N GLU A 55 17.92 -14.41 -1.63
CA GLU A 55 17.95 -12.99 -1.99
C GLU A 55 17.87 -12.02 -0.79
N ASN A 56 17.90 -12.50 0.46
CA ASN A 56 17.69 -11.71 1.69
C ASN A 56 16.34 -10.96 1.73
N LEU A 57 15.32 -11.51 1.06
CA LEU A 57 13.95 -11.00 1.02
C LEU A 57 13.01 -11.82 1.91
N ALA A 58 13.45 -12.94 2.47
CA ALA A 58 12.56 -13.73 3.31
C ALA A 58 12.12 -12.96 4.55
N GLU A 59 10.81 -12.90 4.73
CA GLU A 59 10.20 -12.30 5.90
C GLU A 59 10.47 -13.20 7.12
N LYS A 60 11.14 -12.66 8.15
CA LYS A 60 11.72 -13.46 9.24
C LYS A 60 10.72 -14.22 10.12
N ASN A 61 9.41 -14.01 9.98
CA ASN A 61 8.40 -14.43 10.96
C ASN A 61 7.17 -15.14 10.39
N ILE A 62 7.13 -15.56 9.12
CA ILE A 62 5.89 -16.07 8.49
C ILE A 62 5.83 -17.60 8.37
N THR A 63 6.92 -18.32 8.63
CA THR A 63 6.98 -19.76 8.35
C THR A 63 5.97 -20.61 9.13
N ASP A 64 5.34 -20.08 10.19
CA ASP A 64 4.31 -20.76 11.00
C ASP A 64 2.96 -20.01 11.07
N SER A 65 2.71 -19.03 10.19
CA SER A 65 1.47 -18.23 10.24
C SER A 65 0.42 -18.74 9.24
N GLU A 66 -0.73 -19.18 9.75
CA GLU A 66 -1.93 -19.43 8.94
C GLU A 66 -2.66 -18.11 8.65
N TRP A 67 -2.70 -17.71 7.38
CA TRP A 67 -3.47 -16.56 6.94
C TRP A 67 -4.91 -16.97 6.69
N LYS A 68 -5.85 -16.25 7.31
CA LYS A 68 -7.30 -16.44 7.09
C LYS A 68 -7.94 -15.10 6.77
N TYR A 69 -9.04 -15.14 6.03
CA TYR A 69 -9.80 -13.94 5.73
C TYR A 69 -10.37 -13.35 7.04
N CYS A 70 -10.79 -12.09 7.04
CA CYS A 70 -11.53 -11.49 8.13
C CYS A 70 -12.71 -10.76 7.48
N PRO A 71 -13.97 -11.08 7.81
CA PRO A 71 -15.12 -10.39 7.24
C PRO A 71 -15.00 -8.87 7.41
N THR A 72 -15.41 -8.11 6.39
CA THR A 72 -15.27 -6.65 6.36
C THR A 72 -15.86 -5.96 7.59
N ASN A 73 -17.03 -6.41 8.07
CA ASN A 73 -17.68 -5.83 9.26
C ASN A 73 -16.94 -6.15 10.56
N ASP A 74 -16.06 -7.14 10.55
CA ASP A 74 -15.29 -7.61 11.70
C ASP A 74 -13.83 -7.12 11.63
N ASN A 75 -13.40 -6.45 10.56
CA ASN A 75 -12.04 -5.94 10.45
C ASN A 75 -11.87 -4.63 11.23
N PRO A 76 -11.13 -4.59 12.37
CA PRO A 76 -10.98 -3.37 13.16
C PRO A 76 -10.28 -2.25 12.38
N ALA A 77 -9.40 -2.58 11.43
CA ALA A 77 -8.73 -1.58 10.59
C ALA A 77 -9.73 -0.77 9.75
N ASP A 78 -10.87 -1.36 9.40
CA ASP A 78 -11.87 -0.70 8.57
C ASP A 78 -12.58 0.45 9.28
N LEU A 79 -12.60 0.47 10.62
CA LEU A 79 -13.13 1.60 11.39
C LEU A 79 -12.36 2.89 11.09
N LEU A 80 -11.03 2.79 10.99
CA LEU A 80 -10.19 3.95 10.69
C LEU A 80 -10.22 4.30 9.20
N THR A 81 -10.23 3.32 8.31
CA THR A 81 -10.19 3.58 6.85
C THR A 81 -11.52 4.10 6.31
N ARG A 82 -12.67 3.72 6.90
CA ARG A 82 -14.01 4.23 6.53
C ARG A 82 -14.36 5.55 7.20
N GLY A 83 -13.57 5.99 8.17
CA GLY A 83 -13.79 7.22 8.92
C GLY A 83 -14.67 7.00 10.15
N ILE A 84 -14.05 7.12 11.33
CA ILE A 84 -14.70 7.07 12.64
C ILE A 84 -14.27 8.30 13.46
N SER A 85 -15.18 8.88 14.24
CA SER A 85 -14.81 9.99 15.13
C SER A 85 -13.99 9.49 16.33
N ALA A 86 -13.18 10.37 16.92
CA ALA A 86 -12.37 10.03 18.10
C ALA A 86 -13.21 9.54 19.29
N SER A 87 -14.39 10.12 19.50
CA SER A 87 -15.34 9.67 20.53
C SER A 87 -15.89 8.28 20.22
N GLN A 88 -16.29 8.00 18.98
CA GLN A 88 -16.78 6.66 18.60
C GLN A 88 -15.67 5.61 18.66
N LEU A 89 -14.44 5.98 18.32
CA LEU A 89 -13.28 5.08 18.43
C LEU A 89 -12.99 4.73 19.88
N ALA A 90 -13.09 5.69 20.81
CA ALA A 90 -12.87 5.45 22.24
C ALA A 90 -13.82 4.35 22.79
N ASP A 91 -15.03 4.27 22.26
CA ASP A 91 -16.03 3.28 22.65
C ASP A 91 -16.04 2.02 21.74
N ALA A 92 -15.19 1.96 20.71
CA ALA A 92 -15.20 0.90 19.71
C ALA A 92 -14.59 -0.40 20.25
N LYS A 93 -15.44 -1.27 20.82
CA LYS A 93 -15.02 -2.60 21.32
C LYS A 93 -14.29 -3.44 20.27
N LEU A 94 -14.72 -3.36 19.00
CA LEU A 94 -14.10 -4.08 17.90
C LEU A 94 -12.63 -3.69 17.71
N TRP A 95 -12.30 -2.40 17.85
CA TRP A 95 -10.92 -1.92 17.73
C TRP A 95 -10.01 -2.49 18.81
N TYR A 96 -10.49 -2.47 20.06
CA TYR A 96 -9.66 -2.86 21.21
C TYR A 96 -9.62 -4.37 21.47
N ASN A 97 -10.68 -5.11 21.15
CA ASN A 97 -10.79 -6.53 21.47
C ASN A 97 -10.76 -7.44 20.24
N GLY A 98 -10.89 -6.87 19.04
CA GLY A 98 -11.12 -7.65 17.82
C GLY A 98 -12.50 -8.28 17.75
N PRO A 99 -12.74 -9.12 16.74
CA PRO A 99 -13.98 -9.89 16.59
C PRO A 99 -14.14 -10.91 17.73
N GLU A 100 -15.37 -11.16 18.16
CA GLU A 100 -15.64 -12.13 19.25
C GLU A 100 -15.11 -13.54 18.93
N TRP A 101 -15.17 -13.94 17.65
CA TRP A 101 -14.72 -15.25 17.21
C TRP A 101 -13.20 -15.44 17.26
N ILE A 102 -12.38 -14.37 17.32
CA ILE A 102 -10.92 -14.50 17.23
C ILE A 102 -10.33 -15.40 18.32
N ASN A 103 -10.94 -15.38 19.52
CA ASN A 103 -10.51 -16.14 20.68
C ASN A 103 -11.02 -17.60 20.68
N CYS A 104 -11.86 -18.00 19.71
CA CYS A 104 -12.50 -19.30 19.66
C CYS A 104 -12.41 -19.89 18.26
N SER A 105 -11.40 -20.74 18.01
CA SER A 105 -11.10 -21.32 16.69
C SER A 105 -12.26 -22.09 16.05
N THR A 106 -13.16 -22.66 16.86
CA THR A 106 -14.36 -23.35 16.40
C THR A 106 -15.46 -22.39 15.92
N SER A 107 -15.44 -21.14 16.38
CA SER A 107 -16.36 -20.08 15.97
C SER A 107 -15.83 -19.26 14.78
N TRP A 108 -14.66 -19.61 14.25
CA TRP A 108 -14.09 -18.90 13.11
C TRP A 108 -15.00 -19.06 11.89
N PRO A 109 -15.13 -18.00 11.06
CA PRO A 109 -15.88 -18.09 9.82
C PRO A 109 -15.39 -19.25 8.96
N GLN A 110 -16.31 -19.93 8.28
CA GLN A 110 -15.94 -21.00 7.36
C GLN A 110 -15.40 -20.39 6.07
N TRP A 111 -14.09 -20.51 5.88
CA TRP A 111 -13.40 -20.02 4.70
C TRP A 111 -13.58 -21.03 3.56
N THR A 112 -14.53 -20.79 2.66
CA THR A 112 -14.52 -21.55 1.40
C THR A 112 -13.41 -20.96 0.51
N PRO A 113 -12.53 -21.78 -0.12
CA PRO A 113 -11.42 -21.32 -0.94
C PRO A 113 -11.78 -20.35 -2.08
N ASN A 114 -13.08 -20.20 -2.39
CA ASN A 114 -13.57 -19.41 -3.52
C ASN A 114 -14.25 -18.09 -3.10
N THR A 115 -14.31 -17.76 -1.80
CA THR A 115 -15.01 -16.55 -1.34
C THR A 115 -14.25 -15.27 -1.72
N CYS A 116 -12.92 -15.29 -1.67
CA CYS A 116 -12.10 -14.13 -2.04
C CYS A 116 -12.26 -13.76 -3.53
N ILE A 117 -12.44 -14.75 -4.42
CA ILE A 117 -12.64 -14.53 -5.86
C ILE A 117 -14.00 -13.85 -6.12
N LEU A 118 -15.05 -14.24 -5.39
CA LEU A 118 -16.38 -13.64 -5.52
C LEU A 118 -16.47 -12.23 -4.91
N LEU A 119 -15.74 -11.96 -3.82
CA LEU A 119 -15.72 -10.64 -3.17
C LEU A 119 -15.01 -9.57 -4.01
N THR A 120 -14.03 -9.94 -4.85
CA THR A 120 -13.41 -8.97 -5.79
C THR A 120 -14.38 -8.39 -6.83
N ASN A 121 -15.56 -9.01 -7.02
CA ASN A 121 -16.62 -8.48 -7.87
C ASN A 121 -17.64 -7.61 -7.09
N ILE A 122 -17.60 -7.59 -5.76
CA ILE A 122 -18.56 -6.88 -4.91
C ILE A 122 -18.01 -5.51 -4.44
N ASP A 123 -16.70 -5.28 -4.54
CA ASP A 123 -16.12 -3.92 -4.46
C ASP A 123 -16.27 -3.17 -5.79
N GLN A 124 -17.46 -3.23 -6.40
CA GLN A 124 -17.93 -1.99 -7.03
C GLN A 124 -18.17 -1.05 -5.85
N GLU A 125 -17.15 -0.26 -5.51
CA GLU A 125 -17.42 1.08 -5.03
C GLU A 125 -18.45 1.64 -6.03
N GLU A 126 -19.72 1.69 -5.62
CA GLU A 126 -20.59 2.72 -6.12
C GLU A 126 -19.87 4.00 -5.74
N SER A 127 -19.06 4.46 -6.68
CA SER A 127 -18.56 5.80 -6.73
C SER A 127 -19.81 6.65 -6.82
N VAL A 128 -20.38 6.98 -5.67
CA VAL A 128 -21.23 8.14 -5.50
C VAL A 128 -20.30 9.29 -5.82
N THR A 129 -20.17 9.56 -7.11
CA THR A 129 -19.59 10.77 -7.64
C THR A 129 -20.57 11.86 -7.23
N ASN A 130 -20.45 12.31 -5.98
CA ASN A 130 -20.76 13.69 -5.67
C ASN A 130 -19.84 14.49 -6.58
N THR A 131 -20.36 14.88 -7.74
CA THR A 131 -19.74 15.86 -8.63
C THR A 131 -19.71 17.17 -7.87
N ILE A 132 -18.71 17.31 -7.00
CA ILE A 132 -18.26 18.61 -6.54
C ILE A 132 -17.66 19.23 -7.79
N GLU A 133 -18.20 20.37 -8.23
CA GLU A 133 -17.54 21.20 -9.23
C GLU A 133 -16.13 21.51 -8.71
N VAL A 134 -15.13 20.78 -9.22
CA VAL A 134 -13.74 20.99 -8.88
C VAL A 134 -13.34 22.27 -9.59
N ASN A 135 -13.39 23.38 -8.86
CA ASN A 135 -12.66 24.58 -9.21
C ASN A 135 -11.22 24.14 -9.55
N ASN A 136 -10.78 24.40 -10.77
CA ASN A 136 -9.52 23.96 -11.38
C ASN A 136 -8.27 24.37 -10.56
N THR A 137 -8.04 23.78 -9.39
CA THR A 137 -6.78 23.91 -8.65
C THR A 137 -5.81 22.86 -9.18
N HIS A 138 -5.30 23.09 -10.39
CA HIS A 138 -4.20 22.31 -10.93
C HIS A 138 -2.92 22.69 -10.18
N GLY A 139 -2.36 21.76 -9.39
CA GLY A 139 -1.13 22.02 -8.63
C GLY A 139 -0.87 20.95 -7.58
N ILE A 140 0.29 21.02 -6.91
CA ILE A 140 0.69 20.02 -5.91
C ILE A 140 -0.29 19.89 -4.74
N HIS A 141 -1.13 20.92 -4.53
CA HIS A 141 -2.20 20.96 -3.53
C HIS A 141 -3.31 19.94 -3.75
N CYS A 142 -3.45 19.35 -4.94
CA CYS A 142 -4.37 18.21 -5.13
C CYS A 142 -3.78 16.87 -4.64
N ILE A 143 -2.47 16.81 -4.42
CA ILE A 143 -1.74 15.62 -3.95
C ILE A 143 -1.35 15.77 -2.48
N LEU A 144 -1.12 17.00 -2.02
CA LEU A 144 -0.62 17.34 -0.69
C LEU A 144 -1.56 18.30 0.03
N ASP A 145 -2.15 17.84 1.13
CA ASP A 145 -2.82 18.70 2.09
C ASP A 145 -1.78 19.45 2.93
N ILE A 146 -1.61 20.74 2.64
CA ILE A 146 -0.67 21.64 3.32
C ILE A 146 -0.93 21.65 4.84
N MET A 147 -2.20 21.60 5.25
CA MET A 147 -2.60 21.79 6.64
C MET A 147 -2.14 20.63 7.55
N ARG A 148 -1.73 19.51 6.96
CA ARG A 148 -1.16 18.36 7.69
C ARG A 148 0.30 18.55 8.11
N TYR A 149 0.97 19.63 7.67
CA TYR A 149 2.39 19.85 7.94
C TYR A 149 2.63 21.01 8.90
N SER A 150 3.35 20.74 9.99
CA SER A 150 3.64 21.74 11.04
C SER A 150 4.74 22.75 10.69
N THR A 151 5.44 22.59 9.56
CA THR A 151 6.56 23.46 9.17
C THR A 151 6.70 23.53 7.65
N LEU A 152 7.07 24.71 7.13
CA LEU A 152 7.38 24.93 5.72
C LEU A 152 8.52 24.01 5.21
N THR A 153 9.53 23.74 6.04
CA THR A 153 10.65 22.88 5.65
C THR A 153 10.22 21.43 5.38
N LYS A 154 9.25 20.90 6.14
CA LYS A 154 8.72 19.55 5.91
C LYS A 154 7.98 19.48 4.59
N ILE A 155 7.09 20.43 4.32
CA ILE A 155 6.31 20.41 3.08
C ILE A 155 7.21 20.60 1.86
N LEU A 156 8.20 21.51 1.90
CA LEU A 156 9.16 21.68 0.82
C LEU A 156 9.94 20.40 0.54
N ARG A 157 10.41 19.69 1.57
CA ARG A 157 11.14 18.42 1.38
C ARG A 157 10.27 17.34 0.77
N VAL A 158 9.02 17.21 1.21
CA VAL A 158 8.10 16.20 0.65
C VAL A 158 7.79 16.54 -0.81
N SER A 159 7.54 17.80 -1.12
CA SER A 159 7.29 18.25 -2.49
C SER A 159 8.50 18.08 -3.41
N SER A 160 9.72 18.36 -2.94
CA SER A 160 10.94 18.08 -3.71
C SER A 160 11.08 16.60 -4.07
N TRP A 161 10.73 15.69 -3.15
CA TRP A 161 10.71 14.25 -3.45
C TRP A 161 9.66 13.88 -4.50
N ILE A 162 8.47 14.46 -4.42
CA ILE A 162 7.39 14.23 -5.40
C ILE A 162 7.83 14.74 -6.79
N TYR A 163 8.39 15.95 -6.87
CA TYR A 163 8.88 16.49 -8.15
C TYR A 163 10.03 15.67 -8.72
N ARG A 164 10.99 15.23 -7.89
CA ARG A 164 12.06 14.31 -8.31
C ARG A 164 11.48 13.01 -8.87
N PHE A 165 10.48 12.44 -8.20
CA PHE A 165 9.82 11.22 -8.66
C PHE A 165 9.18 11.42 -10.03
N ILE A 166 8.36 12.46 -10.20
CA ILE A 166 7.71 12.79 -11.48
C ILE A 166 8.75 13.01 -12.58
N ALA A 167 9.83 13.74 -12.29
CA ALA A 167 10.91 13.98 -13.24
C ALA A 167 11.64 12.68 -13.63
N ASN A 168 11.90 11.79 -12.67
CA ASN A 168 12.53 10.49 -12.91
C ASN A 168 11.65 9.54 -13.73
N CYS A 169 10.31 9.60 -13.58
CA CYS A 169 9.38 8.85 -14.40
C CYS A 169 9.46 9.21 -15.89
N ARG A 170 9.87 10.44 -16.21
CA ARG A 170 10.05 10.93 -17.59
C ARG A 170 11.44 10.64 -18.17
N LYS A 171 12.36 10.08 -17.38
CA LYS A 171 13.77 9.84 -17.77
C LYS A 171 14.08 8.35 -17.91
N SER A 172 14.99 8.02 -18.85
CA SER A 172 15.57 6.69 -18.95
C SER A 172 16.48 6.40 -17.74
N ARG A 173 16.65 5.12 -17.38
CA ARG A 173 17.28 4.69 -16.12
C ARG A 173 18.65 5.34 -15.86
N LEU A 174 19.45 5.53 -16.91
CA LEU A 174 20.80 6.10 -16.83
C LEU A 174 20.81 7.59 -16.43
N HIS A 175 19.71 8.31 -16.65
CA HIS A 175 19.62 9.76 -16.42
C HIS A 175 18.79 10.13 -15.19
N ARG A 176 18.36 9.14 -14.40
CA ARG A 176 17.57 9.36 -13.19
C ARG A 176 18.45 9.81 -12.04
N ILE A 177 17.94 10.73 -11.24
CA ILE A 177 18.60 11.17 -10.02
C ILE A 177 18.35 10.10 -8.95
N GLN A 178 19.41 9.47 -8.46
CA GLN A 178 19.37 8.42 -7.42
C GLN A 178 19.99 8.87 -6.09
N SER A 179 20.22 10.18 -5.92
CA SER A 179 20.79 10.72 -4.70
C SER A 179 19.93 10.42 -3.49
N LYS A 180 20.55 10.05 -2.36
CA LYS A 180 19.87 9.89 -1.06
C LYS A 180 19.43 11.22 -0.46
N PHE A 181 19.96 12.34 -0.96
CA PHE A 181 19.70 13.68 -0.45
C PHE A 181 18.97 14.52 -1.49
N ILE A 182 18.09 15.42 -1.03
CA ILE A 182 17.49 16.47 -1.86
C ILE A 182 18.55 17.56 -2.05
N THR A 183 18.73 18.02 -3.28
CA THR A 183 19.67 19.11 -3.58
C THR A 183 19.07 20.46 -3.23
N CYS A 184 19.91 21.50 -3.09
CA CYS A 184 19.42 22.86 -2.87
C CYS A 184 18.56 23.34 -4.05
N GLU A 185 18.91 22.93 -5.27
CA GLU A 185 18.17 23.22 -6.50
C GLU A 185 16.74 22.65 -6.46
N GLU A 186 16.57 21.40 -6.04
CA GLU A 186 15.23 20.79 -5.93
C GLU A 186 14.36 21.39 -4.82
N LEU A 187 14.98 21.93 -3.76
CA LEU A 187 14.27 22.70 -2.75
C LEU A 187 13.82 24.05 -3.30
N GLN A 188 14.64 24.68 -4.13
CA GLN A 188 14.33 25.94 -4.76
C GLN A 188 13.22 25.78 -5.80
N ASP A 189 13.29 24.76 -6.64
CA ASP A 189 12.24 24.39 -7.60
C ASP A 189 10.90 24.13 -6.89
N ALA A 190 10.92 23.35 -5.79
CA ALA A 190 9.72 23.08 -5.01
C ALA A 190 9.15 24.36 -4.36
N THR A 191 10.01 25.31 -3.99
CA THR A 191 9.59 26.60 -3.44
C THR A 191 8.92 27.47 -4.50
N GLU A 192 9.45 27.50 -5.72
CA GLU A 192 8.90 28.28 -6.83
C GLU A 192 7.52 27.75 -7.28
N GLN A 193 7.33 26.44 -7.25
CA GLN A 193 6.05 25.80 -7.61
C GLN A 193 4.97 25.90 -6.53
N MET A 194 5.34 26.36 -5.32
CA MET A 194 4.42 26.62 -4.20
C MET A 194 4.01 28.10 -4.06
N LYS A 195 4.56 28.99 -4.89
CA LYS A 195 4.14 30.40 -4.96
C LYS A 195 2.89 30.54 -5.81
#